data_AF-A0A9D8B091-F1
#
_entry.id   AF-A0A9D8B091-F1
#
_cell.length_a   1.000
_cell.length_b   1.000
_cell.length_c   1.000
_cell.angle_alpha   90.00
_cell.angle_beta   90.00
_cell.angle_gamma   90.00
#
_symmetry.space_group_name_H-M   'P 1'
#
loop_
_entity.id
_entity.type
_entity.pdbx_description
1 polymer ?
#
loop_
_entity_poly.entity_id
_entity_poly.type
_entity_poly.pdbx_seq_one_letter_code
_entity_poly.pdbx_strand_id
1 'polypeptide(L)'
;MRKHRNASSVVLALIVIAILACSPQAIAKEVLGLRADETPTTVAFVTTPTRAMFTPVATPTLMPPATASPAPSSALPVAPAPTALPALNLRTDLPALALRDWPRPANDNGRGIHFFADRVYYTPRDFEIQMPRVIDLQMRWMLVIYSDENQMRLAAPQFKAAGIVPVWRRYLRAYNRYSSWERDVQILKEHGLPPYFQLYNEPDSEEEWDGRPVNRDAWVATFVQSARDVYNAGGFVGLQVLDPEWVRAVIQEIKTRQGERIFGRMFFVPHAYALNHPPNYTEDENAVLGFRMFADVFQKELGFVPPFIVGEGGWKIGEAHDNRFPKVDEPLIAKYYVELYNWFRPPGRMSNGEPLPDYLFAFCPWLLASNTTAGAWYDSFEGNRTALIQSVTKMGTFTRQFSWDKK
;
A
#
# COMPACT_ATOMS: atom_id res chain seq x y z
N MET A 1 -48.62 32.22 48.92
CA MET A 1 -47.23 32.72 48.75
C MET A 1 -46.30 31.82 49.57
N ARG A 2 -45.15 31.39 49.01
CA ARG A 2 -44.22 30.32 49.51
C ARG A 2 -44.83 28.90 49.43
N LYS A 3 -44.11 27.82 49.15
CA LYS A 3 -42.72 27.53 48.76
C LYS A 3 -42.76 26.07 48.29
N HIS A 4 -42.66 25.81 46.98
CA HIS A 4 -42.25 24.49 46.48
C HIS A 4 -41.23 24.75 45.38
N ARG A 5 -39.98 24.91 45.79
CA ARG A 5 -38.82 25.02 44.90
C ARG A 5 -38.20 23.63 44.80
N ASN A 6 -38.19 23.13 43.56
CA ASN A 6 -37.66 21.89 43.03
C ASN A 6 -36.47 21.27 43.79
N ALA A 7 -36.73 20.15 44.47
CA ALA A 7 -35.69 19.25 44.95
C ALA A 7 -34.83 18.69 43.78
N SER A 8 -35.41 18.53 42.59
CA SER A 8 -34.69 18.01 41.41
C SER A 8 -33.60 18.95 40.88
N SER A 9 -33.74 20.27 41.06
CA SER A 9 -32.74 21.24 40.60
C SER A 9 -31.53 21.30 41.54
N VAL A 10 -31.71 20.96 42.82
CA VAL A 10 -30.61 20.91 43.81
C VAL A 10 -29.79 19.63 43.66
N VAL A 11 -30.44 18.50 43.36
CA VAL A 11 -29.76 17.23 43.10
C VAL A 11 -28.91 17.31 41.81
N LEU A 12 -29.45 17.92 40.75
CA LEU A 12 -28.71 18.08 39.49
C LEU A 12 -27.50 19.02 39.63
N ALA A 13 -27.63 20.10 40.42
CA ALA A 13 -26.52 21.01 40.69
C ALA A 13 -25.40 20.36 41.52
N LEU A 14 -25.75 19.49 42.49
CA LEU A 14 -24.76 18.78 43.30
C LEU A 14 -24.00 17.71 42.49
N ILE A 15 -24.65 17.05 41.52
CA ILE A 15 -24.00 16.09 40.63
C ILE A 15 -23.02 16.78 39.67
N VAL A 16 -23.38 17.95 39.13
CA VAL A 16 -22.48 18.73 38.24
C VAL A 16 -21.27 19.29 38.99
N ILE A 17 -21.44 19.71 40.25
CA ILE A 17 -20.33 20.18 41.09
C ILE A 17 -19.39 19.02 41.49
N ALA A 18 -19.92 17.82 41.74
CA ALA A 18 -19.10 16.64 42.02
C ALA A 18 -18.27 16.19 40.80
N ILE A 19 -18.81 16.32 39.57
CA ILE A 19 -18.11 15.97 38.33
C ILE A 19 -17.03 17.00 37.97
N LEU A 20 -17.22 18.27 38.34
CA LEU A 20 -16.23 19.34 38.10
C LEU A 20 -15.12 19.42 39.16
N ALA A 21 -15.30 18.79 40.32
CA ALA A 21 -14.32 18.81 41.43
C ALA A 21 -13.35 17.61 41.42
N CYS A 22 -13.58 16.61 40.58
CA CYS A 22 -12.67 15.47 40.43
C CYS A 22 -11.74 15.67 39.24
N SER A 23 -10.43 15.58 39.48
CA SER A 23 -9.47 15.59 38.38
C SER A 23 -9.71 14.38 37.46
N PRO A 24 -9.53 14.50 36.14
CA PRO A 24 -9.72 13.39 35.18
C PRO A 24 -8.90 12.13 35.53
N GLN A 25 -7.85 12.29 36.35
CA GLN A 25 -6.96 11.21 36.80
C GLN A 25 -7.59 10.31 37.87
N ALA A 26 -8.63 10.74 38.59
CA ALA A 26 -9.26 9.94 39.64
C ALA A 26 -10.25 8.90 39.07
N ILE A 27 -10.94 9.20 37.97
CA ILE A 27 -11.95 8.31 37.35
C ILE A 27 -11.28 7.14 36.61
N ALA A 28 -10.07 7.33 36.08
CA ALA A 28 -9.31 6.26 35.41
C ALA A 28 -8.87 5.14 36.36
N LYS A 29 -8.77 5.42 37.67
CA LYS A 29 -8.19 4.48 38.65
C LYS A 29 -9.17 3.43 39.16
N GLU A 30 -10.47 3.70 39.11
CA GLU A 30 -11.49 2.84 39.73
C GLU A 30 -12.30 2.03 38.71
N VAL A 31 -12.38 2.49 37.45
CA VAL A 31 -13.16 1.80 36.39
C VAL A 31 -12.31 0.84 35.54
N LEU A 32 -10.99 1.04 35.45
CA LEU A 32 -10.13 0.31 34.48
C LEU A 32 -9.17 -0.72 35.10
N GLY A 33 -9.05 -0.82 36.42
CA GLY A 33 -8.28 -1.89 37.07
C GLY A 33 -6.79 -1.97 36.67
N LEU A 34 -6.18 -0.88 36.18
CA LEU A 34 -4.79 -0.87 35.73
C LEU A 34 -3.83 -0.60 36.90
N ARG A 35 -2.92 -1.56 37.16
CA ARG A 35 -1.82 -1.42 38.11
C ARG A 35 -0.73 -0.52 37.51
N ALA A 36 -0.12 0.31 38.36
CA ALA A 36 0.83 1.36 37.94
C ALA A 36 2.27 0.88 37.66
N ASP A 37 2.53 -0.43 37.57
CA ASP A 37 3.90 -0.96 37.47
C ASP A 37 4.15 -1.85 36.23
N GLU A 38 3.26 -1.83 35.24
CA GLU A 38 3.53 -2.49 33.96
C GLU A 38 3.93 -1.44 32.93
N THR A 39 5.24 -1.39 32.66
CA THR A 39 5.81 -0.70 31.50
C THR A 39 5.09 -1.23 30.25
N PRO A 40 4.43 -0.37 29.44
CA PRO A 40 3.84 -0.84 28.20
C PRO A 40 4.97 -1.34 27.31
N THR A 41 4.87 -2.60 26.90
CA THR A 41 5.73 -3.15 25.86
C THR A 41 5.64 -2.23 24.65
N THR A 42 6.77 -1.60 24.31
CA THR A 42 6.91 -0.72 23.16
C THR A 42 6.47 -1.48 21.91
N VAL A 43 5.29 -1.15 21.38
CA VAL A 43 4.90 -1.55 20.03
C VAL A 43 5.89 -0.84 19.11
N ALA A 44 6.68 -1.60 18.36
CA ALA A 44 7.60 -1.05 17.39
C ALA A 44 6.82 -0.19 16.39
N PHE A 45 7.19 1.08 16.31
CA PHE A 45 6.65 2.02 15.34
C PHE A 45 7.05 1.56 13.94
N VAL A 46 6.11 1.60 13.00
CA VAL A 46 6.42 1.47 11.57
C VAL A 46 7.13 2.76 11.15
N THR A 47 8.45 2.78 11.26
CA THR A 47 9.29 3.66 10.46
C THR A 47 9.36 3.07 9.07
N THR A 48 8.86 3.80 8.08
CA THR A 48 9.03 3.41 6.67
C THR A 48 10.51 3.47 6.32
N PRO A 49 11.10 2.42 5.73
CA PRO A 49 12.48 2.46 5.27
C PRO A 49 12.65 3.46 4.13
N THR A 50 13.65 4.32 4.27
CA THR A 50 14.31 4.97 3.14
C THR A 50 15.65 4.29 2.98
N ARG A 51 15.92 3.75 1.78
CA ARG A 51 17.20 3.13 1.44
C ARG A 51 18.34 4.13 1.66
N ALA A 52 19.29 3.80 2.53
CA ALA A 52 20.52 4.58 2.67
C ALA A 52 21.33 4.50 1.36
N MET A 53 21.79 5.66 0.87
CA MET A 53 22.65 5.74 -0.31
C MET A 53 23.98 5.03 -0.06
N PHE A 54 24.30 4.02 -0.87
CA PHE A 54 25.64 3.43 -0.89
C PHE A 54 26.60 4.37 -1.62
N THR A 55 27.59 4.91 -0.91
CA THR A 55 28.78 5.51 -1.50
C THR A 55 29.77 4.41 -1.91
N PRO A 56 30.24 4.34 -3.16
CA PRO A 56 31.27 3.39 -3.55
C PRO A 56 32.62 3.83 -2.99
N VAL A 57 33.17 3.07 -2.06
CA VAL A 57 34.56 3.21 -1.61
C VAL A 57 35.48 2.66 -2.70
N ALA A 58 36.32 3.54 -3.24
CA ALA A 58 37.36 3.18 -4.20
C ALA A 58 38.37 2.22 -3.55
N THR A 59 38.45 0.99 -4.08
CA THR A 59 39.49 0.02 -3.71
C THR A 59 40.72 0.26 -4.60
N PRO A 60 41.94 0.36 -4.05
CA PRO A 60 43.15 0.58 -4.84
C PRO A 60 43.54 -0.67 -5.63
N THR A 61 43.80 -0.46 -6.92
CA THR A 61 44.33 -1.44 -7.87
C THR A 61 45.74 -1.89 -7.46
N LEU A 62 45.92 -3.19 -7.18
CA LEU A 62 47.25 -3.81 -7.07
C LEU A 62 47.55 -4.64 -8.32
N MET A 63 48.75 -4.45 -8.86
CA MET A 63 49.30 -5.17 -10.02
C MET A 63 49.51 -6.67 -9.73
N PRO A 64 49.34 -7.56 -10.73
CA PRO A 64 49.86 -8.94 -10.69
C PRO A 64 51.33 -8.94 -11.20
N PRO A 65 52.24 -9.88 -10.83
CA PRO A 65 52.05 -11.33 -11.09
C PRO A 65 52.87 -12.33 -10.20
N ALA A 66 52.58 -13.63 -10.34
CA ALA A 66 53.56 -14.68 -10.68
C ALA A 66 52.87 -16.05 -10.79
N THR A 67 53.10 -16.70 -11.92
CA THR A 67 52.52 -17.98 -12.34
C THR A 67 53.09 -19.15 -11.52
N ALA A 68 52.21 -19.94 -10.89
CA ALA A 68 52.57 -21.24 -10.30
C ALA A 68 51.75 -22.35 -10.99
N SER A 69 52.45 -23.40 -11.44
CA SER A 69 51.88 -24.57 -12.14
C SER A 69 50.85 -25.31 -11.30
N PRO A 70 49.73 -25.79 -11.88
CA PRO A 70 48.76 -26.60 -11.15
C PRO A 70 49.23 -28.07 -11.05
N ALA A 71 49.16 -28.61 -9.83
CA ALA A 71 49.18 -30.04 -9.57
C ALA A 71 47.82 -30.68 -9.96
N PRO A 72 47.77 -31.97 -10.34
CA PRO A 72 46.53 -32.62 -10.76
C PRO A 72 45.55 -32.74 -9.60
N SER A 73 44.43 -32.02 -9.70
CA SER A 73 43.33 -32.05 -8.72
C SER A 73 42.41 -33.24 -9.02
N SER A 74 42.26 -34.10 -8.00
CA SER A 74 41.30 -35.20 -7.96
C SER A 74 39.87 -34.65 -8.16
N ALA A 75 39.17 -35.15 -9.18
CA ALA A 75 37.78 -34.79 -9.44
C ALA A 75 36.90 -35.14 -8.22
N LEU A 76 36.31 -34.12 -7.60
CA LEU A 76 35.26 -34.29 -6.60
C LEU A 76 33.97 -34.78 -7.29
N PRO A 77 33.14 -35.59 -6.61
CA PRO A 77 31.86 -36.04 -7.14
C PRO A 77 30.95 -34.83 -7.44
N VAL A 78 30.36 -34.82 -8.64
CA VAL A 78 29.37 -33.83 -9.07
C VAL A 78 28.19 -33.88 -8.09
N ALA A 79 27.94 -32.76 -7.39
CA ALA A 79 26.78 -32.61 -6.54
C ALA A 79 25.49 -32.83 -7.37
N PRO A 80 24.49 -33.56 -6.86
CA PRO A 80 23.25 -33.77 -7.57
C PRO A 80 22.60 -32.42 -7.90
N ALA A 81 22.20 -32.26 -9.16
CA ALA A 81 21.52 -31.06 -9.62
C ALA A 81 20.25 -30.83 -8.76
N PRO A 82 19.98 -29.59 -8.31
CA PRO A 82 18.77 -29.30 -7.55
C PRO A 82 17.54 -29.73 -8.37
N THR A 83 16.67 -30.52 -7.74
CA THR A 83 15.42 -30.98 -8.36
C THR A 83 14.56 -29.76 -8.66
N ALA A 84 14.26 -29.54 -9.95
CA ALA A 84 13.42 -28.44 -10.38
C ALA A 84 12.06 -28.51 -9.66
N LEU A 85 11.58 -27.37 -9.14
CA LEU A 85 10.26 -27.28 -8.51
C LEU A 85 9.17 -27.65 -9.53
N PRO A 86 8.07 -28.29 -9.10
CA PRO A 86 7.04 -28.74 -10.02
C PRO A 86 6.29 -27.56 -10.66
N ALA A 87 5.82 -27.79 -11.89
CA ALA A 87 4.99 -26.84 -12.62
C ALA A 87 3.73 -26.43 -11.80
N LEU A 88 3.26 -25.20 -12.00
CA LEU A 88 2.06 -24.71 -11.34
C LEU A 88 0.82 -25.35 -11.97
N ASN A 89 0.02 -26.01 -11.14
CA ASN A 89 -1.32 -26.46 -11.54
C ASN A 89 -2.27 -25.24 -11.55
N LEU A 90 -2.46 -24.66 -12.73
CA LEU A 90 -3.31 -23.50 -13.00
C LEU A 90 -4.53 -23.91 -13.82
N ARG A 91 -5.70 -23.37 -13.45
CA ARG A 91 -6.92 -23.49 -14.27
C ARG A 91 -6.76 -22.80 -15.63
N THR A 92 -7.39 -23.35 -16.66
CA THR A 92 -7.18 -22.95 -18.05
C THR A 92 -8.32 -22.13 -18.65
N ASP A 93 -9.45 -22.04 -17.94
CA ASP A 93 -10.70 -21.40 -18.38
C ASP A 93 -10.72 -19.88 -18.13
N LEU A 94 -9.79 -19.35 -17.33
CA LEU A 94 -9.67 -17.92 -17.11
C LEU A 94 -8.95 -17.24 -18.29
N PRO A 95 -9.58 -16.28 -18.98
CA PRO A 95 -8.89 -15.51 -20.01
C PRO A 95 -7.89 -14.54 -19.38
N ALA A 96 -6.81 -14.27 -20.12
CA ALA A 96 -5.98 -13.10 -19.91
C ALA A 96 -6.78 -11.83 -20.22
N LEU A 97 -6.52 -10.75 -19.49
CA LEU A 97 -7.22 -9.48 -19.65
C LEU A 97 -6.30 -8.45 -20.32
N ALA A 98 -6.78 -7.82 -21.39
CA ALA A 98 -6.15 -6.59 -21.88
C ALA A 98 -6.47 -5.43 -20.92
N LEU A 99 -5.65 -4.37 -20.91
CA LEU A 99 -5.81 -3.24 -19.97
C LEU A 99 -7.24 -2.69 -19.90
N ARG A 100 -7.93 -2.56 -21.03
CA ARG A 100 -9.32 -2.08 -21.10
C ARG A 100 -10.36 -2.98 -20.44
N ASP A 101 -10.06 -4.28 -20.29
CA ASP A 101 -10.99 -5.29 -19.79
C ASP A 101 -10.88 -5.50 -18.27
N TRP A 102 -9.89 -4.89 -17.63
CA TRP A 102 -9.74 -4.95 -16.18
C TRP A 102 -10.87 -4.19 -15.48
N PRO A 103 -11.47 -4.73 -14.40
CA PRO A 103 -12.54 -4.06 -13.68
C PRO A 103 -12.07 -2.76 -13.03
N ARG A 104 -12.79 -1.66 -13.26
CA ARG A 104 -12.51 -0.33 -12.73
C ARG A 104 -13.77 0.26 -12.09
N PRO A 105 -13.66 1.22 -11.15
CA PRO A 105 -14.83 1.86 -10.57
C PRO A 105 -15.62 2.61 -11.65
N ALA A 106 -16.93 2.75 -11.45
CA ALA A 106 -17.73 3.63 -12.28
C ALA A 106 -17.25 5.08 -12.13
N ASN A 107 -17.25 5.83 -13.24
CA ASN A 107 -16.72 7.20 -13.29
C ASN A 107 -15.27 7.30 -12.77
N ASP A 108 -14.46 6.30 -13.14
CA ASP A 108 -13.06 6.20 -12.75
C ASP A 108 -12.30 7.52 -12.97
N ASN A 109 -11.69 8.02 -11.90
CA ASN A 109 -10.95 9.27 -11.89
C ASN A 109 -9.48 9.06 -11.46
N GLY A 110 -9.06 7.80 -11.30
CA GLY A 110 -7.73 7.42 -10.83
C GLY A 110 -7.35 7.90 -9.43
N ARG A 111 -8.27 8.58 -8.70
CA ARG A 111 -8.03 9.01 -7.33
C ARG A 111 -8.28 7.83 -6.39
N GLY A 112 -7.25 7.50 -5.63
CA GLY A 112 -7.39 6.61 -4.49
C GLY A 112 -6.72 7.17 -3.25
N ILE A 113 -6.78 6.40 -2.18
CA ILE A 113 -6.08 6.71 -0.94
C ILE A 113 -5.83 5.40 -0.19
N HIS A 114 -4.82 5.35 0.67
CA HIS A 114 -4.65 4.25 1.60
C HIS A 114 -5.58 4.44 2.80
N PHE A 115 -6.37 3.42 3.17
CA PHE A 115 -7.46 3.58 4.14
C PHE A 115 -6.96 3.79 5.58
N PHE A 116 -6.33 2.77 6.13
CA PHE A 116 -5.72 2.75 7.46
C PHE A 116 -4.42 1.95 7.40
N ALA A 117 -3.39 2.45 8.07
CA ALA A 117 -2.10 1.79 8.15
C ALA A 117 -1.94 0.93 9.41
N ASP A 118 -2.38 1.49 10.53
CA ASP A 118 -2.19 1.01 11.90
C ASP A 118 -3.41 0.26 12.44
N ARG A 119 -4.50 0.21 11.67
CA ARG A 119 -5.74 -0.45 12.04
C ARG A 119 -6.12 -1.51 11.02
N VAL A 120 -6.03 -2.75 11.46
CA VAL A 120 -6.34 -3.95 10.66
C VAL A 120 -7.64 -4.64 11.09
N TYR A 121 -8.21 -4.21 12.23
CA TYR A 121 -9.56 -4.53 12.70
C TYR A 121 -10.42 -3.26 12.71
N TYR A 122 -11.46 -3.27 11.90
CA TYR A 122 -12.41 -2.20 11.74
C TYR A 122 -13.63 -2.39 12.63
N THR A 123 -14.27 -1.26 12.93
CA THR A 123 -15.59 -1.21 13.55
C THR A 123 -16.60 -0.61 12.58
N PRO A 124 -17.91 -0.85 12.73
CA PRO A 124 -18.94 -0.13 11.99
C PRO A 124 -18.76 1.40 12.06
N ARG A 125 -18.33 1.90 13.23
CA ARG A 125 -18.08 3.32 13.47
C ARG A 125 -16.98 3.88 12.56
N ASP A 126 -15.97 3.09 12.22
CA ASP A 126 -14.92 3.53 11.30
C ASP A 126 -15.50 3.85 9.93
N PHE A 127 -16.41 3.03 9.41
CA PHE A 127 -17.07 3.30 8.14
C PHE A 127 -18.04 4.47 8.21
N GLU A 128 -18.79 4.63 9.31
CA GLU A 128 -19.66 5.79 9.52
C GLU A 128 -18.91 7.12 9.45
N ILE A 129 -17.67 7.17 9.95
CA ILE A 129 -16.84 8.38 9.95
C ILE A 129 -16.11 8.55 8.62
N GLN A 130 -15.46 7.49 8.15
CA GLN A 130 -14.50 7.62 7.05
C GLN A 130 -15.17 7.58 5.67
N MET A 131 -16.27 6.85 5.47
CA MET A 131 -16.91 6.78 4.15
C MET A 131 -17.40 8.14 3.65
N PRO A 132 -18.05 9.00 4.47
CA PRO A 132 -18.37 10.36 4.05
C PRO A 132 -17.13 11.18 3.61
N ARG A 133 -16.00 11.04 4.32
CA ARG A 133 -14.74 11.75 3.98
C ARG A 133 -14.17 11.29 2.64
N VAL A 134 -14.19 9.98 2.38
CA VAL A 134 -13.70 9.40 1.12
C VAL A 134 -14.59 9.80 -0.06
N ILE A 135 -15.91 9.87 0.17
CA ILE A 135 -16.89 10.33 -0.82
C ILE A 135 -16.70 11.83 -1.12
N ASP A 136 -16.50 12.66 -0.11
CA ASP A 136 -16.25 14.11 -0.25
C ASP A 136 -14.95 14.39 -1.02
N LEU A 137 -13.90 13.61 -0.76
CA LEU A 137 -12.65 13.61 -1.53
C LEU A 137 -12.77 13.00 -2.93
N GLN A 138 -13.93 12.38 -3.23
CA GLN A 138 -14.26 11.74 -4.50
C GLN A 138 -13.31 10.61 -4.89
N MET A 139 -12.78 9.88 -3.91
CA MET A 139 -11.94 8.72 -4.21
C MET A 139 -12.79 7.60 -4.83
N ARG A 140 -12.17 6.85 -5.72
CA ARG A 140 -12.78 5.70 -6.42
C ARG A 140 -11.98 4.42 -6.23
N TRP A 141 -10.73 4.55 -5.83
CA TRP A 141 -9.84 3.44 -5.47
C TRP A 141 -9.46 3.55 -4.01
N MET A 142 -9.15 2.41 -3.39
CA MET A 142 -8.62 2.43 -2.03
C MET A 142 -7.73 1.23 -1.76
N LEU A 143 -6.57 1.44 -1.15
CA LEU A 143 -5.81 0.32 -0.58
C LEU A 143 -6.29 0.03 0.83
N VAL A 144 -6.57 -1.24 1.12
CA VAL A 144 -7.26 -1.68 2.34
C VAL A 144 -6.47 -2.81 2.99
N ILE A 145 -5.98 -2.60 4.21
CA ILE A 145 -5.31 -3.64 4.99
C ILE A 145 -6.31 -4.40 5.85
N TYR A 146 -6.41 -5.71 5.71
CA TYR A 146 -7.33 -6.52 6.54
C TYR A 146 -6.58 -7.63 7.28
N SER A 147 -7.08 -7.99 8.47
CA SER A 147 -6.56 -9.12 9.25
C SER A 147 -7.17 -10.47 8.86
N ASP A 148 -8.48 -10.52 8.66
CA ASP A 148 -9.20 -11.78 8.46
C ASP A 148 -10.50 -11.63 7.64
N GLU A 149 -11.17 -12.75 7.42
CA GLU A 149 -12.43 -12.84 6.68
C GLU A 149 -13.57 -12.03 7.30
N ASN A 150 -13.62 -11.89 8.62
CA ASN A 150 -14.67 -11.11 9.29
C ASN A 150 -14.50 -9.63 8.96
N GLN A 151 -13.25 -9.15 8.95
CA GLN A 151 -12.94 -7.77 8.55
C GLN A 151 -13.29 -7.53 7.09
N MET A 152 -13.03 -8.49 6.21
CA MET A 152 -13.41 -8.39 4.81
C MET A 152 -14.93 -8.37 4.62
N ARG A 153 -15.67 -9.23 5.33
CA ARG A 153 -17.15 -9.26 5.30
C ARG A 153 -17.79 -7.99 5.86
N LEU A 154 -17.15 -7.36 6.84
CA LEU A 154 -17.58 -6.06 7.35
C LEU A 154 -17.32 -4.94 6.33
N ALA A 155 -16.13 -4.92 5.72
CA ALA A 155 -15.67 -3.80 4.90
C ALA A 155 -16.17 -3.84 3.44
N ALA A 156 -16.22 -5.02 2.81
CA ALA A 156 -16.64 -5.20 1.42
C ALA A 156 -17.99 -4.53 1.07
N PRO A 157 -19.09 -4.73 1.82
CA PRO A 157 -20.35 -4.09 1.50
C PRO A 157 -20.29 -2.55 1.61
N GLN A 158 -19.44 -2.00 2.48
CA GLN A 158 -19.28 -0.55 2.64
C GLN A 158 -18.63 0.08 1.39
N PHE A 159 -17.55 -0.52 0.88
CA PHE A 159 -16.90 -0.04 -0.34
C PHE A 159 -17.77 -0.22 -1.57
N LYS A 160 -18.51 -1.34 -1.65
CA LYS A 160 -19.48 -1.57 -2.71
C LYS A 160 -20.55 -0.48 -2.75
N ALA A 161 -21.13 -0.17 -1.59
CA ALA A 161 -22.16 0.88 -1.46
C ALA A 161 -21.63 2.26 -1.83
N ALA A 162 -20.37 2.56 -1.51
CA ALA A 162 -19.70 3.82 -1.85
C ALA A 162 -19.21 3.90 -3.31
N GLY A 163 -19.33 2.83 -4.10
CA GLY A 163 -18.82 2.79 -5.48
C GLY A 163 -17.28 2.82 -5.56
N ILE A 164 -16.61 2.33 -4.52
CA ILE A 164 -15.15 2.27 -4.42
C ILE A 164 -14.65 0.87 -4.80
N VAL A 165 -13.57 0.80 -5.58
CA VAL A 165 -12.85 -0.44 -5.84
C VAL A 165 -11.67 -0.57 -4.87
N PRO A 166 -11.75 -1.51 -3.91
CA PRO A 166 -10.65 -1.79 -2.99
C PRO A 166 -9.56 -2.68 -3.62
N VAL A 167 -8.30 -2.38 -3.29
CA VAL A 167 -7.14 -3.25 -3.41
C VAL A 167 -6.86 -3.83 -2.01
N TRP A 168 -7.05 -5.14 -1.86
CA TRP A 168 -6.98 -5.81 -0.57
C TRP A 168 -5.56 -6.28 -0.29
N ARG A 169 -4.98 -5.80 0.80
CA ARG A 169 -3.71 -6.27 1.34
C ARG A 169 -3.96 -7.01 2.63
N ARG A 170 -3.68 -8.32 2.67
CA ARG A 170 -3.72 -9.03 3.94
C ARG A 170 -2.55 -8.58 4.80
N TYR A 171 -2.78 -8.34 6.08
CA TYR A 171 -1.69 -8.06 7.01
C TYR A 171 -0.84 -9.33 7.23
N LEU A 172 0.28 -9.40 6.50
CA LEU A 172 1.23 -10.51 6.50
C LEU A 172 2.65 -9.96 6.45
N ARG A 173 3.56 -10.58 7.20
CA ARG A 173 5.01 -10.40 7.06
C ARG A 173 5.55 -11.20 5.89
N ALA A 174 6.71 -10.82 5.40
CA ALA A 174 7.36 -11.45 4.26
C ALA A 174 7.60 -12.96 4.47
N TYR A 175 7.89 -13.39 5.70
CA TYR A 175 8.14 -14.80 6.02
C TYR A 175 6.86 -15.61 6.30
N ASN A 176 5.68 -14.99 6.35
CA ASN A 176 4.44 -15.70 6.63
C ASN A 176 3.95 -16.49 5.41
N ARG A 177 3.38 -17.66 5.67
CA ARG A 177 2.61 -18.41 4.68
C ARG A 177 1.13 -18.25 5.00
N TYR A 178 0.31 -18.14 3.97
CA TYR A 178 -1.14 -18.04 4.10
C TYR A 178 -1.82 -18.88 3.02
N SER A 179 -2.85 -19.63 3.41
CA SER A 179 -3.47 -20.66 2.57
C SER A 179 -4.95 -20.41 2.27
N SER A 180 -5.58 -19.40 2.89
CA SER A 180 -7.02 -19.15 2.74
C SER A 180 -7.34 -18.08 1.69
N TRP A 181 -6.44 -17.85 0.74
CA TRP A 181 -6.61 -16.94 -0.40
C TRP A 181 -7.88 -17.21 -1.20
N GLU A 182 -8.22 -18.49 -1.41
CA GLU A 182 -9.43 -18.86 -2.13
C GLU A 182 -10.67 -18.33 -1.43
N ARG A 183 -10.73 -18.47 -0.10
CA ARG A 183 -11.86 -18.03 0.70
C ARG A 183 -12.00 -16.51 0.66
N ASP A 184 -10.89 -15.79 0.78
CA ASP A 184 -10.86 -14.32 0.65
C ASP A 184 -11.39 -13.87 -0.73
N VAL A 185 -10.96 -14.52 -1.82
CA VAL A 185 -11.47 -14.22 -3.16
C VAL A 185 -12.97 -14.47 -3.27
N GLN A 186 -13.49 -15.56 -2.69
CA GLN A 186 -14.92 -15.85 -2.72
C GLN A 186 -15.75 -14.81 -1.98
N ILE A 187 -15.28 -14.29 -0.84
CA ILE A 187 -15.97 -13.23 -0.10
C ILE A 187 -16.20 -12.00 -0.99
N LEU A 188 -15.17 -11.57 -1.72
CA LEU A 188 -15.30 -10.40 -2.60
C LEU A 188 -16.27 -10.65 -3.76
N LYS A 189 -16.27 -11.86 -4.31
CA LYS A 189 -17.22 -12.28 -5.35
C LYS A 189 -18.65 -12.33 -4.83
N GLU A 190 -18.89 -12.83 -3.62
CA GLU A 190 -20.19 -12.83 -2.94
C GLU A 190 -20.77 -11.40 -2.85
N HIS A 191 -19.92 -10.39 -2.67
CA HIS A 191 -20.29 -8.97 -2.63
C HIS A 191 -20.24 -8.24 -3.97
N GLY A 192 -19.93 -8.93 -5.08
CA GLY A 192 -19.86 -8.34 -6.42
C GLY A 192 -18.76 -7.25 -6.54
N LEU A 193 -17.65 -7.43 -5.83
CA LEU A 193 -16.45 -6.61 -5.94
C LEU A 193 -15.36 -7.31 -6.75
N PRO A 194 -14.52 -6.57 -7.50
CA PRO A 194 -13.38 -7.15 -8.17
C PRO A 194 -12.31 -7.59 -7.14
N PRO A 195 -11.78 -8.82 -7.26
CA PRO A 195 -10.85 -9.39 -6.28
C PRO A 195 -9.38 -8.97 -6.51
N TYR A 196 -9.07 -7.68 -6.37
CA TYR A 196 -7.69 -7.18 -6.39
C TYR A 196 -6.96 -7.50 -5.07
N PHE A 197 -5.95 -8.36 -5.10
CA PHE A 197 -5.16 -8.71 -3.91
C PHE A 197 -3.70 -8.30 -4.06
N GLN A 198 -3.25 -7.33 -3.26
CA GLN A 198 -1.80 -7.13 -3.05
C GLN A 198 -1.30 -8.26 -2.15
N LEU A 199 -0.36 -9.06 -2.67
CA LEU A 199 0.27 -10.13 -1.91
C LEU A 199 1.52 -9.58 -1.23
N TYR A 200 1.52 -9.62 0.10
CA TYR A 200 2.61 -9.13 0.95
C TYR A 200 2.85 -7.62 0.87
N ASN A 201 3.70 -7.14 1.77
CA ASN A 201 4.20 -5.77 1.81
C ASN A 201 5.73 -5.79 1.82
N GLU A 202 6.34 -4.93 1.02
CA GLU A 202 7.76 -4.57 0.92
C GLU A 202 8.71 -5.70 1.36
N PRO A 203 8.65 -6.88 0.74
CA PRO A 203 9.38 -8.05 1.21
C PRO A 203 10.90 -7.90 1.08
N ASP A 204 11.34 -6.88 0.34
CA ASP A 204 12.71 -6.46 0.16
C ASP A 204 13.19 -5.42 1.17
N SER A 205 12.32 -4.96 2.07
CA SER A 205 12.63 -4.14 3.25
C SER A 205 12.89 -5.03 4.47
N GLU A 206 13.83 -4.63 5.35
CA GLU A 206 14.15 -5.37 6.57
C GLU A 206 13.02 -5.32 7.62
N GLU A 207 12.24 -4.24 7.62
CA GLU A 207 11.12 -3.99 8.53
C GLU A 207 10.02 -5.06 8.42
N GLU A 208 9.89 -5.69 7.25
CA GLU A 208 8.88 -6.74 7.00
C GLU A 208 9.30 -8.14 7.44
N TRP A 209 10.48 -8.25 8.08
CA TRP A 209 11.05 -9.51 8.54
C TRP A 209 11.13 -9.64 10.06
N ASP A 210 10.64 -8.66 10.83
CA ASP A 210 10.68 -8.61 12.30
C ASP A 210 12.08 -9.00 12.86
N GLY A 211 13.14 -8.41 12.28
CA GLY A 211 14.53 -8.65 12.67
C GLY A 211 15.17 -9.93 12.09
N ARG A 212 14.45 -10.70 11.26
CA ARG A 212 15.03 -11.80 10.49
C ARG A 212 15.77 -11.25 9.26
N PRO A 213 16.80 -11.95 8.74
CA PRO A 213 17.42 -11.57 7.48
C PRO A 213 16.43 -11.66 6.32
N VAL A 214 16.48 -10.67 5.43
CA VAL A 214 15.75 -10.69 4.16
C VAL A 214 16.14 -11.93 3.36
N ASN A 215 15.16 -12.71 2.92
CA ASN A 215 15.38 -13.92 2.11
C ASN A 215 14.51 -13.90 0.86
N ARG A 216 15.07 -13.39 -0.23
CA ARG A 216 14.39 -13.26 -1.52
C ARG A 216 13.85 -14.58 -2.04
N ASP A 217 14.67 -15.63 -2.10
CA ASP A 217 14.29 -16.88 -2.75
C ASP A 217 13.16 -17.59 -1.99
N ALA A 218 13.21 -17.56 -0.65
CA ALA A 218 12.14 -18.11 0.18
C ALA A 218 10.83 -17.31 0.04
N TRP A 219 10.92 -15.98 -0.05
CA TRP A 219 9.76 -15.14 -0.29
C TRP A 219 9.17 -15.36 -1.69
N VAL A 220 10.00 -15.37 -2.75
CA VAL A 220 9.57 -15.59 -4.13
C VAL A 220 8.84 -16.93 -4.27
N ALA A 221 9.37 -18.01 -3.68
CA ALA A 221 8.70 -19.31 -3.68
C ALA A 221 7.31 -19.25 -3.00
N THR A 222 7.21 -18.50 -1.89
CA THR A 222 5.96 -18.30 -1.14
C THR A 222 4.96 -17.41 -1.89
N PHE A 223 5.44 -16.34 -2.53
CA PHE A 223 4.66 -15.47 -3.38
C PHE A 223 4.06 -16.24 -4.55
N VAL A 224 4.85 -17.05 -5.25
CA VAL A 224 4.37 -17.81 -6.42
C VAL A 224 3.30 -18.83 -6.04
N GLN A 225 3.40 -19.45 -4.85
CA GLN A 225 2.32 -20.28 -4.33
C GLN A 225 1.04 -19.47 -4.05
N SER A 226 1.18 -18.31 -3.40
CA SER A 226 0.04 -17.42 -3.12
C SER A 226 -0.62 -16.89 -4.41
N ALA A 227 0.18 -16.53 -5.41
CA ALA A 227 -0.26 -16.10 -6.73
C ALA A 227 -1.05 -17.19 -7.45
N ARG A 228 -0.58 -18.44 -7.39
CA ARG A 228 -1.31 -19.61 -7.91
C ARG A 228 -2.68 -19.75 -7.24
N ASP A 229 -2.75 -19.64 -5.91
CA ASP A 229 -3.98 -19.84 -5.16
C ASP A 229 -5.00 -18.73 -5.43
N VAL A 230 -4.57 -17.48 -5.44
CA VAL A 230 -5.40 -16.32 -5.84
C VAL A 230 -5.88 -16.45 -7.29
N TYR A 231 -4.97 -16.77 -8.23
CA TYR A 231 -5.33 -16.95 -9.63
C TYR A 231 -6.37 -18.06 -9.83
N ASN A 232 -6.18 -19.23 -9.20
CA ASN A 232 -7.09 -20.36 -9.33
C ASN A 232 -8.47 -20.09 -8.73
N ALA A 233 -8.53 -19.30 -7.65
CA ALA A 233 -9.77 -18.80 -7.10
C ALA A 233 -10.47 -17.76 -8.00
N GLY A 234 -9.80 -17.29 -9.06
CA GLY A 234 -10.27 -16.27 -10.00
C GLY A 234 -10.09 -14.84 -9.48
N GLY A 235 -9.08 -14.64 -8.63
CA GLY A 235 -8.60 -13.34 -8.17
C GLY A 235 -7.66 -12.65 -9.16
N PHE A 236 -7.28 -11.41 -8.85
CA PHE A 236 -6.19 -10.68 -9.50
C PHE A 236 -4.98 -10.64 -8.57
N VAL A 237 -3.82 -10.98 -9.12
CA VAL A 237 -2.56 -11.15 -8.37
C VAL A 237 -1.79 -9.84 -8.36
N GLY A 238 -1.68 -9.21 -7.19
CA GLY A 238 -0.93 -7.97 -7.00
C GLY A 238 0.48 -8.26 -6.51
N LEU A 239 1.48 -7.95 -7.32
CA LEU A 239 2.89 -7.97 -6.91
C LEU A 239 3.27 -6.61 -6.31
N GLN A 240 3.92 -6.63 -5.16
CA GLN A 240 4.52 -5.43 -4.56
C GLN A 240 5.92 -5.72 -4.03
N VAL A 241 6.89 -4.95 -4.52
CA VAL A 241 8.31 -4.93 -4.16
C VAL A 241 8.87 -3.53 -4.44
N LEU A 242 9.97 -3.13 -3.81
CA LEU A 242 10.65 -1.84 -4.03
C LEU A 242 11.81 -1.93 -5.03
N ASP A 243 12.37 -3.13 -5.25
CA ASP A 243 13.50 -3.36 -6.14
C ASP A 243 13.08 -4.05 -7.47
N PRO A 244 13.40 -3.47 -8.65
CA PRO A 244 13.20 -4.09 -9.95
C PRO A 244 13.79 -5.49 -10.13
N GLU A 245 14.87 -5.84 -9.42
CA GLU A 245 15.45 -7.19 -9.46
C GLU A 245 14.54 -8.23 -8.81
N TRP A 246 13.73 -7.84 -7.82
CA TRP A 246 12.73 -8.74 -7.24
C TRP A 246 11.58 -9.01 -8.20
N VAL A 247 11.18 -8.01 -9.02
CA VAL A 247 10.22 -8.22 -10.10
C VAL A 247 10.73 -9.27 -11.09
N ARG A 248 12.01 -9.17 -11.50
CA ARG A 248 12.63 -10.16 -12.40
C ARG A 248 12.67 -11.55 -11.79
N ALA A 249 13.04 -11.66 -10.52
CA ALA A 249 13.07 -12.94 -9.81
C ALA A 249 11.68 -13.61 -9.77
N VAL A 250 10.63 -12.86 -9.49
CA VAL A 250 9.24 -13.36 -9.52
C VAL A 250 8.83 -13.80 -10.92
N ILE A 251 9.10 -12.99 -11.95
CA ILE A 251 8.78 -13.34 -13.34
C ILE A 251 9.51 -14.62 -13.76
N GLN A 252 10.80 -14.73 -13.43
CA GLN A 252 11.61 -15.90 -13.76
C GLN A 252 11.11 -17.16 -13.06
N GLU A 253 10.73 -17.08 -11.79
CA GLU A 253 10.18 -18.23 -11.05
C GLU A 253 8.85 -18.69 -11.64
N ILE A 254 7.95 -17.75 -12.00
CA ILE A 254 6.68 -18.07 -12.65
C ILE A 254 6.92 -18.78 -13.99
N LYS A 255 7.82 -18.27 -14.84
CA LYS A 255 8.18 -18.91 -16.12
C LYS A 255 8.79 -20.29 -15.91
N THR A 256 9.71 -20.43 -14.96
CA THR A 256 10.37 -21.70 -14.63
C THR A 256 9.36 -22.77 -14.24
N ARG A 257 8.27 -22.38 -13.57
CA ARG A 257 7.18 -23.26 -13.16
C ARG A 257 5.99 -23.28 -14.14
N GLN A 258 6.18 -22.84 -15.39
CA GLN A 258 5.15 -22.84 -16.44
C GLN A 258 3.84 -22.15 -16.03
N GLY A 259 3.98 -21.05 -15.28
CA GLY A 259 2.91 -20.31 -14.63
C GLY A 259 2.40 -19.08 -15.38
N GLU A 260 2.77 -18.90 -16.65
CA GLU A 260 2.66 -17.63 -17.39
C GLU A 260 1.21 -17.11 -17.51
N ARG A 261 0.22 -17.99 -17.36
CA ARG A 261 -1.20 -17.60 -17.30
C ARG A 261 -1.50 -16.61 -16.18
N ILE A 262 -0.73 -16.63 -15.09
CA ILE A 262 -0.84 -15.65 -13.99
C ILE A 262 -0.63 -14.23 -14.50
N PHE A 263 0.30 -14.01 -15.44
CA PHE A 263 0.61 -12.65 -15.94
C PHE A 263 -0.59 -11.97 -16.60
N GLY A 264 -1.50 -12.74 -17.22
CA GLY A 264 -2.73 -12.20 -17.79
C GLY A 264 -3.76 -11.69 -16.77
N ARG A 265 -3.50 -11.91 -15.47
CA ARG A 265 -4.32 -11.48 -14.33
C ARG A 265 -3.45 -10.94 -13.18
N MET A 266 -2.23 -10.53 -13.49
CA MET A 266 -1.32 -9.87 -12.56
C MET A 266 -1.43 -8.35 -12.71
N PHE A 267 -1.40 -7.65 -11.60
CA PHE A 267 -1.21 -6.20 -11.53
C PHE A 267 -0.02 -5.90 -10.62
N PHE A 268 0.55 -4.71 -10.74
CA PHE A 268 1.67 -4.28 -9.91
C PHE A 268 1.23 -3.14 -8.98
N VAL A 269 1.77 -3.15 -7.77
CA VAL A 269 1.40 -2.18 -6.73
C VAL A 269 2.64 -1.37 -6.34
N PRO A 270 3.08 -0.41 -7.16
CA PRO A 270 4.26 0.39 -6.83
C PRO A 270 4.04 1.18 -5.53
N HIS A 271 5.11 1.34 -4.75
CA HIS A 271 5.16 2.28 -3.63
C HIS A 271 6.01 3.48 -4.05
N ALA A 272 5.34 4.58 -4.44
CA ALA A 272 5.97 5.73 -5.09
C ALA A 272 6.08 6.91 -4.12
N TYR A 273 6.90 6.74 -3.07
CA TYR A 273 7.22 7.79 -2.11
C TYR A 273 8.21 8.79 -2.74
N ALA A 274 7.88 10.07 -2.65
CA ALA A 274 8.60 11.14 -3.33
C ALA A 274 9.52 11.95 -2.41
N LEU A 275 9.61 11.60 -1.13
CA LEU A 275 10.35 12.35 -0.12
C LEU A 275 9.95 13.83 -0.16
N ASN A 276 10.89 14.74 -0.41
CA ASN A 276 10.62 16.17 -0.62
C ASN A 276 10.78 16.63 -2.09
N HIS A 277 10.86 15.70 -3.04
CA HIS A 277 11.00 15.99 -4.46
C HIS A 277 9.69 16.50 -5.09
N PRO A 278 9.73 17.41 -6.08
CA PRO A 278 8.53 17.88 -6.75
C PRO A 278 7.88 16.79 -7.63
N PRO A 279 6.59 16.90 -7.98
CA PRO A 279 5.86 15.92 -8.79
C PRO A 279 6.48 15.58 -10.15
N ASN A 280 7.30 16.48 -10.72
CA ASN A 280 7.99 16.29 -12.00
C ASN A 280 9.42 15.73 -11.86
N TYR A 281 9.85 15.34 -10.67
CA TYR A 281 11.18 14.79 -10.44
C TYR A 281 11.35 13.41 -11.08
N THR A 282 12.50 13.18 -11.72
CA THR A 282 12.76 11.98 -12.53
C THR A 282 14.19 11.44 -12.39
N GLU A 283 14.99 11.92 -11.43
CA GLU A 283 16.40 11.53 -11.38
C GLU A 283 16.61 10.15 -10.73
N ASP A 284 15.74 9.73 -9.80
CA ASP A 284 15.82 8.43 -9.11
C ASP A 284 14.44 7.84 -8.79
N GLU A 285 14.42 6.70 -8.09
CA GLU A 285 13.22 5.98 -7.67
C GLU A 285 12.37 6.69 -6.60
N ASN A 286 12.94 7.63 -5.86
CA ASN A 286 12.29 8.35 -4.77
C ASN A 286 11.41 9.48 -5.31
N ALA A 287 10.50 9.13 -6.21
CA ALA A 287 9.64 10.07 -6.92
C ALA A 287 8.25 9.47 -7.09
N VAL A 288 7.23 10.34 -7.20
CA VAL A 288 5.89 9.89 -7.63
C VAL A 288 5.89 9.31 -9.05
N LEU A 289 6.91 9.60 -9.86
CA LEU A 289 7.14 9.00 -11.18
C LEU A 289 8.01 7.74 -11.13
N GLY A 290 8.51 7.36 -9.95
CA GLY A 290 9.40 6.20 -9.75
C GLY A 290 8.78 4.88 -10.20
N PHE A 291 7.45 4.77 -10.20
CA PHE A 291 6.75 3.58 -10.72
C PHE A 291 7.19 3.20 -12.15
N ARG A 292 7.61 4.17 -12.97
CA ARG A 292 8.00 3.94 -14.37
C ARG A 292 9.17 2.96 -14.52
N MET A 293 10.08 2.90 -13.54
CA MET A 293 11.20 1.96 -13.58
C MET A 293 10.75 0.49 -13.61
N PHE A 294 9.63 0.18 -12.95
CA PHE A 294 9.05 -1.16 -12.96
C PHE A 294 8.32 -1.44 -14.27
N ALA A 295 7.68 -0.43 -14.85
CA ALA A 295 7.04 -0.57 -16.16
C ALA A 295 8.06 -1.00 -17.23
N ASP A 296 9.27 -0.45 -17.20
CA ASP A 296 10.36 -0.85 -18.08
C ASP A 296 10.77 -2.33 -17.88
N VAL A 297 10.76 -2.84 -16.64
CA VAL A 297 11.03 -4.26 -16.38
C VAL A 297 9.95 -5.12 -16.98
N PHE A 298 8.67 -4.86 -16.70
CA PHE A 298 7.57 -5.65 -17.26
C PHE A 298 7.58 -5.61 -18.80
N GLN A 299 7.81 -4.44 -19.40
CA GLN A 299 7.89 -4.31 -20.85
C GLN A 299 9.02 -5.15 -21.44
N LYS A 300 10.19 -5.20 -20.81
CA LYS A 300 11.35 -5.99 -21.27
C LYS A 300 11.13 -7.49 -21.04
N GLU A 301 10.61 -7.87 -19.88
CA GLU A 301 10.51 -9.27 -19.46
C GLU A 301 9.27 -10.00 -20.01
N LEU A 302 8.16 -9.28 -20.20
CA LEU A 302 6.86 -9.86 -20.61
C LEU A 302 6.37 -9.34 -21.96
N GLY A 303 6.94 -8.24 -22.48
CA GLY A 303 6.45 -7.59 -23.70
C GLY A 303 5.22 -6.70 -23.51
N PHE A 304 4.72 -6.57 -22.27
CA PHE A 304 3.62 -5.67 -21.91
C PHE A 304 3.75 -5.21 -20.46
N VAL A 305 3.07 -4.11 -20.11
CA VAL A 305 2.99 -3.60 -18.73
C VAL A 305 1.62 -3.97 -18.15
N PRO A 306 1.56 -4.71 -17.02
CA PRO A 306 0.29 -4.99 -16.35
C PRO A 306 -0.30 -3.70 -15.75
N PRO A 307 -1.57 -3.69 -15.30
CA PRO A 307 -2.09 -2.54 -14.58
C PRO A 307 -1.26 -2.22 -13.35
N PHE A 308 -1.03 -0.93 -13.12
CA PHE A 308 -0.38 -0.40 -11.95
C PHE A 308 -1.42 0.33 -11.11
N ILE A 309 -1.46 0.04 -9.82
CA ILE A 309 -2.22 0.80 -8.84
C ILE A 309 -1.22 1.18 -7.77
N VAL A 310 -0.82 2.44 -7.67
CA VAL A 310 0.12 2.85 -6.62
C VAL A 310 -0.57 2.66 -5.27
N GLY A 311 -0.05 1.75 -4.45
CA GLY A 311 -0.68 1.32 -3.19
C GLY A 311 -0.32 2.20 -2.00
N GLU A 312 0.89 2.76 -2.06
CA GLU A 312 1.43 3.73 -1.12
C GLU A 312 2.28 4.75 -1.87
N GLY A 313 2.43 5.95 -1.32
CA GLY A 313 3.31 6.95 -1.91
C GLY A 313 2.84 8.37 -1.69
N GLY A 314 3.40 9.26 -2.51
CA GLY A 314 3.26 10.71 -2.34
C GLY A 314 4.31 11.22 -1.36
N TRP A 315 3.91 12.19 -0.53
CA TRP A 315 4.82 12.96 0.31
C TRP A 315 4.39 12.84 1.78
N LYS A 316 5.34 12.96 2.71
CA LYS A 316 5.01 13.08 4.14
C LYS A 316 5.41 14.46 4.63
N ILE A 317 4.56 15.06 5.47
CA ILE A 317 4.90 16.32 6.14
C ILE A 317 6.19 16.12 6.94
N GLY A 318 7.07 17.09 6.83
CA GLY A 318 8.33 17.10 7.54
C GLY A 318 9.52 16.57 6.76
N GLU A 319 9.30 15.87 5.64
CA GLU A 319 10.39 15.31 4.84
C GLU A 319 11.27 16.42 4.27
N ALA A 320 12.59 16.24 4.41
CA ALA A 320 13.63 17.17 3.98
C ALA A 320 14.92 16.41 3.61
N HIS A 321 14.77 15.24 2.99
CA HIS A 321 15.89 14.32 2.73
C HIS A 321 16.86 14.86 1.66
N ASP A 322 16.34 15.60 0.68
CA ASP A 322 17.16 16.27 -0.33
C ASP A 322 17.21 17.78 -0.08
N ASN A 323 18.39 18.28 0.27
CA ASN A 323 18.63 19.69 0.57
C ASN A 323 18.43 20.65 -0.61
N ARG A 324 18.26 20.14 -1.84
CA ARG A 324 17.95 20.94 -3.03
C ARG A 324 16.49 21.41 -3.05
N PHE A 325 15.61 20.74 -2.30
CA PHE A 325 14.17 21.01 -2.30
C PHE A 325 13.69 21.44 -0.91
N PRO A 326 12.63 22.27 -0.82
CA PRO A 326 12.10 22.69 0.46
C PRO A 326 11.60 21.50 1.28
N LYS A 327 11.63 21.65 2.61
CA LYS A 327 10.95 20.74 3.52
C LYS A 327 9.47 20.69 3.18
N VAL A 328 8.87 19.49 3.22
CA VAL A 328 7.44 19.33 2.96
C VAL A 328 6.62 19.91 4.10
N ASP A 329 5.88 20.97 3.80
CA ASP A 329 4.86 21.57 4.69
C ASP A 329 3.44 21.37 4.11
N GLU A 330 2.43 21.82 4.85
CA GLU A 330 1.03 21.61 4.48
C GLU A 330 0.62 22.34 3.17
N PRO A 331 1.02 23.60 2.92
CA PRO A 331 0.78 24.24 1.63
C PRO A 331 1.45 23.51 0.46
N LEU A 332 2.69 23.02 0.63
CA LEU A 332 3.42 22.34 -0.43
C LEU A 332 2.80 20.98 -0.77
N ILE A 333 2.48 20.18 0.25
CA ILE A 333 1.85 18.87 0.02
C ILE A 333 0.46 19.00 -0.61
N ALA A 334 -0.31 20.04 -0.25
CA ALA A 334 -1.59 20.35 -0.90
C ALA A 334 -1.41 20.62 -2.39
N LYS A 335 -0.42 21.44 -2.77
CA LYS A 335 -0.08 21.72 -4.17
C LYS A 335 0.33 20.44 -4.90
N TYR A 336 1.17 19.61 -4.29
CA TYR A 336 1.69 18.40 -4.90
C TYR A 336 0.62 17.34 -5.13
N TYR A 337 -0.30 17.13 -4.19
CA TYR A 337 -1.41 16.18 -4.40
C TYR A 337 -2.45 16.67 -5.40
N VAL A 338 -2.73 17.98 -5.46
CA VAL A 338 -3.60 18.54 -6.52
C VAL A 338 -2.97 18.30 -7.90
N GLU A 339 -1.67 18.55 -8.03
CA GLU A 339 -0.93 18.28 -9.27
C GLU A 339 -0.99 16.79 -9.63
N LEU A 340 -0.69 15.90 -8.67
CA LEU A 340 -0.74 14.44 -8.86
C LEU A 340 -2.11 13.97 -9.36
N TYR A 341 -3.20 14.38 -8.71
CA TYR A 341 -4.54 13.96 -9.15
C TYR A 341 -4.97 14.63 -10.45
N ASN A 342 -4.42 15.80 -10.79
CA ASN A 342 -4.64 16.40 -12.11
C ASN A 342 -4.02 15.56 -13.22
N TRP A 343 -3.08 14.63 -12.94
CA TRP A 343 -2.57 13.72 -13.96
C TRP A 343 -3.67 12.89 -14.62
N PHE A 344 -4.71 12.53 -13.86
CA PHE A 344 -5.82 11.70 -14.33
C PHE A 344 -6.94 12.52 -14.99
N ARG A 345 -6.90 13.85 -14.89
CA ARG A 345 -7.89 14.73 -15.53
C ARG A 345 -7.64 14.75 -17.04
N PRO A 346 -8.67 14.59 -17.90
CA PRO A 346 -8.50 14.67 -19.36
C PRO A 346 -7.77 15.97 -19.76
N PRO A 347 -6.77 15.90 -20.67
CA PRO A 347 -6.42 14.75 -21.53
C PRO A 347 -5.50 13.69 -20.91
N GLY A 348 -5.15 13.80 -19.63
CA GLY A 348 -4.29 12.87 -18.91
C GLY A 348 -2.80 13.15 -19.14
N ARG A 349 -2.13 13.82 -18.19
CA ARG A 349 -0.73 14.24 -18.35
C ARG A 349 0.02 14.28 -17.02
N MET A 350 1.17 13.63 -16.96
CA MET A 350 2.04 13.66 -15.78
C MET A 350 2.77 15.02 -15.67
N SER A 351 3.31 15.33 -14.49
CA SER A 351 3.97 16.62 -14.22
C SER A 351 5.25 16.85 -15.02
N ASN A 352 5.86 15.80 -15.55
CA ASN A 352 6.99 15.92 -16.47
C ASN A 352 6.55 16.23 -17.93
N GLY A 353 5.24 16.35 -18.18
CA GLY A 353 4.68 16.66 -19.49
C GLY A 353 4.42 15.44 -20.40
N GLU A 354 4.70 14.22 -19.97
CA GLU A 354 4.35 13.04 -20.75
C GLU A 354 2.86 12.68 -20.59
N PRO A 355 2.23 12.05 -21.61
CA PRO A 355 0.90 11.49 -21.46
C PRO A 355 0.82 10.52 -20.27
N LEU A 356 -0.27 10.57 -19.50
CA LEU A 356 -0.48 9.58 -18.44
C LEU A 356 -0.64 8.18 -19.08
N PRO A 357 0.19 7.19 -18.72
CA PRO A 357 0.08 5.85 -19.29
C PRO A 357 -1.21 5.15 -18.89
N ASP A 358 -1.81 4.42 -19.82
CA ASP A 358 -3.05 3.68 -19.59
C ASP A 358 -2.91 2.56 -18.55
N TYR A 359 -1.71 2.05 -18.33
CA TYR A 359 -1.48 1.02 -17.32
C TYR A 359 -1.57 1.57 -15.89
N LEU A 360 -1.29 2.86 -15.64
CA LEU A 360 -1.40 3.42 -14.29
C LEU A 360 -2.86 3.73 -13.97
N PHE A 361 -3.58 2.83 -13.31
CA PHE A 361 -5.01 2.97 -13.05
C PHE A 361 -5.33 3.99 -11.97
N ALA A 362 -4.60 3.98 -10.87
CA ALA A 362 -4.87 4.85 -9.74
C ALA A 362 -3.61 5.13 -8.91
N PHE A 363 -3.71 6.19 -8.10
CA PHE A 363 -2.72 6.52 -7.09
C PHE A 363 -3.39 6.57 -5.70
N CYS A 364 -2.92 5.77 -4.76
CA CYS A 364 -3.39 5.72 -3.37
C CYS A 364 -2.31 6.25 -2.42
N PRO A 365 -2.30 7.56 -2.10
CA PRO A 365 -1.32 8.11 -1.18
C PRO A 365 -1.48 7.60 0.25
N TRP A 366 -0.38 7.62 0.99
CA TRP A 366 -0.36 7.38 2.43
C TRP A 366 -0.67 8.68 3.20
N LEU A 367 -1.74 8.79 3.98
CA LEU A 367 -2.86 7.88 4.20
C LEU A 367 -4.11 8.69 4.59
N LEU A 368 -5.30 8.10 4.52
CA LEU A 368 -6.55 8.78 4.83
C LEU A 368 -6.63 9.18 6.30
N ALA A 369 -6.52 8.23 7.23
CA ALA A 369 -6.72 8.49 8.64
C ALA A 369 -5.82 7.64 9.53
N SER A 370 -5.27 8.23 10.59
CA SER A 370 -4.57 7.54 11.68
C SER A 370 -4.20 8.56 12.75
N ASN A 371 -4.23 8.14 14.01
CA ASN A 371 -3.79 8.94 15.15
C ASN A 371 -2.35 8.65 15.59
N THR A 372 -1.62 7.80 14.86
CA THR A 372 -0.24 7.40 15.19
C THR A 372 0.80 8.00 14.26
N THR A 373 0.38 8.69 13.19
CA THR A 373 1.30 9.30 12.22
C THR A 373 0.94 10.73 11.85
N ALA A 374 1.96 11.55 11.63
CA ALA A 374 1.86 12.89 11.06
C ALA A 374 1.45 12.87 9.58
N GLY A 375 1.60 11.73 8.89
CA GLY A 375 1.26 11.63 7.46
C GLY A 375 -0.25 11.59 7.17
N ALA A 376 -1.09 11.30 8.16
CA ALA A 376 -2.51 11.07 7.93
C ALA A 376 -3.26 12.37 7.57
N TRP A 377 -4.16 12.29 6.59
CA TRP A 377 -4.93 13.46 6.15
C TRP A 377 -5.93 13.88 7.22
N TYR A 378 -6.62 12.90 7.78
CA TYR A 378 -7.54 13.05 8.91
C TYR A 378 -6.99 12.36 10.16
N ASP A 379 -7.43 12.85 11.31
CA ASP A 379 -7.23 12.26 12.63
C ASP A 379 -5.75 12.08 13.04
N SER A 380 -4.81 12.74 12.33
CA SER A 380 -3.40 12.78 12.67
C SER A 380 -3.15 13.33 14.07
N PHE A 381 -2.13 12.82 14.76
CA PHE A 381 -1.71 13.35 16.06
C PHE A 381 -1.24 14.81 15.98
N GLU A 382 -0.88 15.31 14.79
CA GLU A 382 -0.54 16.72 14.54
C GLU A 382 -1.71 17.52 13.94
N GLY A 383 -2.93 16.99 13.99
CA GLY A 383 -4.13 17.62 13.45
C GLY A 383 -4.37 17.35 11.96
N ASN A 384 -5.59 17.64 11.51
CA ASN A 384 -5.99 17.38 10.14
C ASN A 384 -5.22 18.24 9.13
N ARG A 385 -4.93 17.65 7.96
CA ARG A 385 -4.32 18.32 6.81
C ARG A 385 -5.37 19.15 6.06
N THR A 386 -5.92 20.14 6.76
CA THR A 386 -7.07 20.94 6.34
C THR A 386 -6.87 21.61 4.98
N ALA A 387 -5.70 22.22 4.73
CA ALA A 387 -5.42 22.87 3.45
C ALA A 387 -5.36 21.85 2.30
N LEU A 388 -4.76 20.69 2.54
CA LEU A 388 -4.73 19.56 1.61
C LEU A 388 -6.14 19.05 1.30
N ILE A 389 -6.90 18.70 2.35
CA ILE A 389 -8.28 18.20 2.23
C ILE A 389 -9.14 19.19 1.43
N GLN A 390 -9.10 20.48 1.78
CA GLN A 390 -9.87 21.50 1.07
C GLN A 390 -9.44 21.63 -0.39
N SER A 391 -8.14 21.54 -0.68
CA SER A 391 -7.62 21.67 -2.05
C SER A 391 -8.05 20.51 -2.93
N VAL A 392 -7.97 19.27 -2.43
CA VAL A 392 -8.41 18.07 -3.16
C VAL A 392 -9.93 18.06 -3.36
N THR A 393 -10.70 18.45 -2.33
CA THR A 393 -12.17 18.56 -2.42
C THR A 393 -12.59 19.57 -3.48
N LYS A 394 -11.91 20.74 -3.53
CA LYS A 394 -12.15 21.79 -4.54
C LYS A 394 -11.84 21.38 -5.98
N MET A 395 -11.10 20.30 -6.20
CA MET A 395 -10.84 19.81 -7.56
C MET A 395 -12.13 19.44 -8.30
N GLY A 396 -13.20 19.08 -7.56
CA GLY A 396 -14.46 18.66 -8.14
C GLY A 396 -14.37 17.34 -8.92
N THR A 397 -15.51 16.89 -9.44
CA THR A 397 -15.61 15.61 -10.15
C THR A 397 -14.99 15.70 -11.54
N PHE A 398 -14.28 14.66 -11.93
CA PHE A 398 -13.95 14.38 -13.32
C PHE A 398 -13.93 12.87 -13.54
N THR A 399 -13.99 12.45 -14.80
CA THR A 399 -13.73 11.06 -15.20
C THR A 399 -12.52 11.08 -16.10
N ARG A 400 -11.59 10.17 -15.85
CA ARG A 400 -10.39 10.00 -16.67
C ARG A 400 -10.78 9.56 -18.08
N GLN A 401 -9.96 9.94 -19.05
CA GLN A 401 -9.99 9.37 -20.41
C GLN A 401 -8.73 8.53 -20.64
N PHE A 402 -8.91 7.28 -21.10
CA PHE A 402 -7.83 6.40 -21.55
C PHE A 402 -7.58 6.58 -23.05
N SER A 403 -6.43 6.13 -23.55
CA SER A 403 -6.12 6.28 -24.98
C SER A 403 -7.14 5.56 -25.88
N TRP A 404 -7.70 4.43 -25.43
CA TRP A 404 -8.72 3.66 -26.15
C TRP A 404 -10.13 4.27 -26.10
N ASP A 405 -10.36 5.31 -25.28
CA ASP A 405 -11.65 6.01 -25.24
C ASP A 405 -11.76 7.08 -26.34
N LYS A 406 -10.64 7.42 -27.00
CA LYS A 406 -10.62 8.34 -28.14
C LYS A 406 -11.13 7.60 -29.36
N LYS A 407 -12.34 7.96 -29.81
CA LYS A 407 -12.90 7.51 -31.08
C LYS A 407 -12.30 8.27 -32.25
#